data_AF-A0A7H9ALD5-F1
#
_entry.id   AF-A0A7H9ALD5-F1
#
_cell.length_a   1.000
_cell.length_b   1.000
_cell.length_c   1.000
_cell.angle_alpha   90.00
_cell.angle_beta   90.00
_cell.angle_gamma   90.00
#
_symmetry.space_group_name_H-M   'P 1'
#
loop_
_entity.id
_entity.type
_entity.pdbx_description
1 polymer ?
#
loop_
_entity_poly.entity_id
_entity_poly.type
_entity_poly.pdbx_seq_one_letter_code
_entity_poly.pdbx_strand_id
1 'polypeptide(L)'
;MKNYVLCVFVIFTAIISCDTAKGHKNPLQQVLSSDNPKIKRVMDSIGQHEVQIIYTQIDRKEGRVHFTDFEFQVNSSQYFYPASTVKFPVALLALSKLNQMEHMDRNTRFYIEGDTVETTFAAEIQKIFAVSDNEAYNRLFEFLGQDYINDKLSEKAFGPIRISHRLSAPNADEITTKPLVIYENDSTTTITAPIINTSAKALTLNGTEKGKGFYSDGELVDEAFDFSLKNHYPIRTQHQFLKTVMFPEQFTPDQKINLRDDQLEFVHKAMHKLPKKMGYDPETYYDGYCKFFIYGDTKNDIPEHIKIYNKVGDAYGTLTDCAYVKDTKNDVEFMLTATILVNKDGIFNDDAYEYDEIGFPFLAELGREIHQLEIDRKK
;
A
#
# COMPACT_ATOMS: atom_id res chain seq x y z
N MET A 1 -55.69 63.92 34.24
CA MET A 1 -55.10 62.76 34.93
C MET A 1 -55.26 61.56 34.00
N LYS A 2 -54.17 61.14 33.34
CA LYS A 2 -54.16 60.06 32.34
C LYS A 2 -53.66 58.78 33.02
N ASN A 3 -54.47 57.72 32.98
CA ASN A 3 -54.11 56.40 33.46
C ASN A 3 -53.14 55.74 32.47
N TYR A 4 -51.98 55.30 32.96
CA TYR A 4 -51.08 54.42 32.22
C TYR A 4 -51.40 52.97 32.60
N VAL A 5 -51.86 52.19 31.63
CA VAL A 5 -51.95 50.72 31.72
C VAL A 5 -50.65 50.16 31.17
N LEU A 6 -49.86 49.52 32.03
CA LEU A 6 -48.61 48.85 31.69
C LEU A 6 -48.93 47.40 31.28
N CYS A 7 -48.95 47.12 29.97
CA CYS A 7 -49.01 45.75 29.45
C CYS A 7 -47.63 45.10 29.55
N VAL A 8 -47.48 44.12 30.44
CA VAL A 8 -46.31 43.25 30.52
C VAL A 8 -46.51 42.09 29.53
N PHE A 9 -45.72 42.08 28.45
CA PHE A 9 -45.64 40.96 27.52
C PHE A 9 -44.66 39.93 28.10
N VAL A 10 -45.17 38.79 28.59
CA VAL A 10 -44.35 37.65 29.00
C VAL A 10 -44.06 36.81 27.75
N ILE A 11 -42.83 36.89 27.25
CA ILE A 11 -42.33 36.03 26.18
C ILE A 11 -41.91 34.70 26.82
N PHE A 12 -42.71 33.65 26.61
CA PHE A 12 -42.34 32.27 26.91
C PHE A 12 -41.34 31.79 25.84
N THR A 13 -40.05 31.80 26.17
CA THR A 13 -39.03 31.10 25.38
C THR A 13 -39.14 29.60 25.61
N ALA A 14 -39.65 28.89 24.60
CA ALA A 14 -39.61 27.43 24.53
C ALA A 14 -38.15 26.97 24.42
N ILE A 15 -37.65 26.30 25.46
CA ILE A 15 -36.38 25.58 25.42
C ILE A 15 -36.62 24.30 24.64
N ILE A 16 -36.41 24.36 23.33
CA ILE A 16 -36.33 23.17 22.48
C ILE A 16 -34.99 22.51 22.82
N SER A 17 -35.06 21.48 23.68
CA SER A 17 -33.97 20.55 23.90
C SER A 17 -33.66 19.89 22.57
N CYS A 18 -32.58 20.32 21.92
CA CYS A 18 -32.00 19.60 20.80
C CYS A 18 -31.47 18.28 21.36
N ASP A 19 -32.27 17.23 21.26
CA ASP A 19 -31.81 15.86 21.40
C ASP A 19 -30.78 15.64 20.28
N THR A 20 -29.50 15.80 20.61
CA THR A 20 -28.41 15.49 19.68
C THR A 20 -28.55 14.01 19.37
N ALA A 21 -29.03 13.72 18.16
CA ALA A 21 -29.00 12.40 17.56
C ALA A 21 -27.65 11.76 17.92
N LYS A 22 -27.68 10.55 18.50
CA LYS A 22 -26.49 9.73 18.76
C LYS A 22 -25.75 9.56 17.43
N GLY A 23 -24.85 10.48 17.14
CA GLY A 23 -24.01 10.46 15.95
C GLY A 23 -23.22 9.19 16.01
N HIS A 24 -23.33 8.35 14.99
CA HIS A 24 -22.49 7.17 14.86
C HIS A 24 -21.04 7.70 14.85
N LYS A 25 -20.31 7.46 15.94
CA LYS A 25 -18.92 7.88 16.05
C LYS A 25 -18.14 7.20 14.92
N ASN A 26 -17.32 7.97 14.22
CA ASN A 26 -16.40 7.43 13.21
C ASN A 26 -15.49 6.39 13.91
N PRO A 27 -15.56 5.10 13.55
CA PRO A 27 -14.80 4.03 14.20
C PRO A 27 -13.28 4.23 14.08
N LEU A 28 -12.81 4.77 12.94
CA LEU A 28 -11.39 5.10 12.79
C LEU A 28 -10.97 6.21 13.78
N GLN A 29 -11.81 7.22 13.98
CA GLN A 29 -11.52 8.29 14.93
C GLN A 29 -11.50 7.80 16.38
N GLN A 30 -12.30 6.78 16.71
CA GLN A 30 -12.26 6.12 18.02
C GLN A 30 -10.90 5.46 18.26
N VAL A 31 -10.40 4.68 17.29
CA VAL A 31 -9.07 4.04 17.36
C VAL A 31 -7.97 5.09 17.47
N LEU A 32 -8.01 6.14 16.66
CA LEU A 32 -7.00 7.21 16.70
C LEU A 32 -7.05 8.08 17.97
N SER A 33 -8.08 7.94 18.79
CA SER A 33 -8.19 8.60 20.10
C SER A 33 -7.74 7.70 21.27
N SER A 34 -7.16 6.54 20.98
CA SER A 34 -6.71 5.59 21.99
C SER A 34 -5.62 6.15 22.90
N ASP A 35 -5.71 5.79 24.19
CA ASP A 35 -4.67 6.07 25.19
C ASP A 35 -3.46 5.11 25.07
N ASN A 36 -3.49 4.15 24.13
CA ASN A 36 -2.36 3.28 23.88
C ASN A 36 -1.12 4.13 23.50
N PRO A 37 0.02 4.00 24.20
CA PRO A 37 1.21 4.81 23.96
C PRO A 37 1.70 4.78 22.50
N LYS A 38 1.53 3.66 21.78
CA LYS A 38 1.97 3.51 20.38
C LYS A 38 1.14 4.37 19.42
N ILE A 39 -0.17 4.48 19.66
CA ILE A 39 -1.05 5.38 18.91
C ILE A 39 -0.83 6.82 19.37
N LYS A 40 -0.92 7.05 20.68
CA LYS A 40 -0.87 8.37 21.29
C LYS A 40 0.41 9.14 20.94
N ARG A 41 1.57 8.48 20.93
CA ARG A 41 2.86 9.09 20.57
C ARG A 41 2.82 9.77 19.20
N VAL A 42 2.24 9.12 18.20
CA VAL A 42 2.11 9.66 16.84
C VAL A 42 1.01 10.72 16.78
N MET A 43 -0.15 10.44 17.37
CA MET A 43 -1.31 11.33 17.30
C MET A 43 -1.10 12.67 18.03
N ASP A 44 -0.36 12.66 19.14
CA ASP A 44 0.02 13.88 19.88
C ASP A 44 1.04 14.74 19.09
N SER A 45 1.76 14.14 18.12
CA SER A 45 2.77 14.81 17.28
C SER A 45 2.44 14.72 15.79
N ILE A 46 1.15 14.70 15.44
CA ILE A 46 0.67 14.34 14.10
C ILE A 46 1.27 15.18 12.95
N GLY A 47 1.60 16.45 13.22
CA GLY A 47 2.22 17.34 12.25
C GLY A 47 3.63 16.95 11.81
N GLN A 48 4.28 16.00 12.50
CA GLN A 48 5.62 15.50 12.15
C GLN A 48 5.59 14.22 11.31
N HIS A 49 4.41 13.59 11.16
CA HIS A 49 4.34 12.18 10.73
C HIS A 49 3.62 11.93 9.40
N GLU A 50 3.12 12.98 8.74
CA GLU A 50 2.42 12.88 7.42
C GLU A 50 1.44 11.70 7.31
N VAL A 51 0.74 11.40 8.41
CA VAL A 51 -0.08 10.18 8.51
C VAL A 51 -1.29 10.30 7.61
N GLN A 52 -1.53 9.28 6.78
CA GLN A 52 -2.80 9.13 6.08
C GLN A 52 -3.33 7.71 6.29
N ILE A 53 -4.64 7.56 6.51
CA ILE A 53 -5.26 6.27 6.81
C ILE A 53 -6.60 6.14 6.08
N ILE A 54 -6.84 4.98 5.48
CA ILE A 54 -8.14 4.54 4.98
C ILE A 54 -8.48 3.21 5.64
N TYR A 55 -9.60 3.19 6.34
CA TYR A 55 -10.20 1.99 6.92
C TYR A 55 -11.50 1.68 6.18
N THR A 56 -11.66 0.46 5.67
CA THR A 56 -12.94 -0.02 5.15
C THR A 56 -13.51 -1.10 6.04
N GLN A 57 -14.66 -0.77 6.61
CA GLN A 57 -15.55 -1.75 7.21
C GLN A 57 -16.25 -2.55 6.09
N ILE A 58 -16.29 -3.86 6.25
CA ILE A 58 -16.90 -4.78 5.28
C ILE A 58 -18.12 -5.44 5.91
N ASP A 59 -19.25 -5.34 5.22
CA ASP A 59 -20.52 -5.94 5.63
C ASP A 59 -20.99 -6.94 4.57
N ARG A 60 -21.32 -8.16 4.99
CA ARG A 60 -21.94 -9.16 4.12
C ARG A 60 -23.42 -9.28 4.47
N LYS A 61 -24.29 -8.79 3.58
CA LYS A 61 -25.76 -8.86 3.75
C LYS A 61 -26.38 -9.55 2.55
N GLU A 62 -27.14 -10.61 2.77
CA GLU A 62 -27.85 -11.36 1.72
C GLU A 62 -26.93 -11.81 0.56
N GLY A 63 -25.69 -12.20 0.88
CA GLY A 63 -24.68 -12.61 -0.11
C GLY A 63 -24.03 -11.46 -0.87
N ARG A 64 -24.37 -10.20 -0.59
CA ARG A 64 -23.73 -9.00 -1.14
C ARG A 64 -22.73 -8.40 -0.17
N VAL A 65 -21.65 -7.85 -0.72
CA VAL A 65 -20.61 -7.15 0.04
C VAL A 65 -20.87 -5.65 -0.02
N HIS A 66 -20.82 -4.99 1.13
CA HIS A 66 -20.93 -3.54 1.25
C HIS A 66 -19.68 -2.99 1.93
N PHE A 67 -19.15 -1.90 1.37
CA PHE A 67 -17.97 -1.21 1.88
C PHE A 67 -18.37 0.12 2.50
N THR A 68 -17.90 0.40 3.71
CA THR A 68 -17.98 1.72 4.32
C THR A 68 -16.57 2.23 4.62
N ASP A 69 -16.18 3.31 3.96
CA ASP A 69 -14.83 3.87 4.06
C ASP A 69 -14.78 5.00 5.11
N PHE A 70 -13.75 4.95 5.94
CA PHE A 70 -13.40 5.97 6.90
C PHE A 70 -11.98 6.45 6.60
N GLU A 71 -11.83 7.74 6.39
CA GLU A 71 -10.57 8.36 5.99
C GLU A 71 -10.03 9.28 7.10
N PHE A 72 -8.71 9.33 7.23
CA PHE A 72 -7.99 10.28 8.07
C PHE A 72 -6.83 10.91 7.28
N GLN A 73 -6.84 12.25 7.15
CA GLN A 73 -5.84 13.06 6.44
C GLN A 73 -5.52 12.65 4.99
N VAL A 74 -6.40 11.86 4.35
CA VAL A 74 -6.22 11.37 2.98
C VAL A 74 -6.21 12.55 2.00
N ASN A 75 -5.09 12.74 1.32
CA ASN A 75 -4.95 13.79 0.32
C ASN A 75 -4.02 13.34 -0.81
N SER A 76 -4.60 12.99 -1.97
CA SER A 76 -3.82 12.57 -3.14
C SER A 76 -2.94 13.68 -3.75
N SER A 77 -3.14 14.95 -3.36
CA SER A 77 -2.28 16.07 -3.76
C SER A 77 -1.08 16.28 -2.83
N GLN A 78 -1.03 15.58 -1.69
CA GLN A 78 0.11 15.58 -0.77
C GLN A 78 0.98 14.35 -1.05
N TYR A 79 2.22 14.59 -1.49
CA TYR A 79 3.15 13.53 -1.84
C TYR A 79 3.72 12.82 -0.61
N PHE A 80 3.78 11.49 -0.71
CA PHE A 80 4.67 10.63 0.08
C PHE A 80 5.36 9.65 -0.87
N TYR A 81 6.53 9.14 -0.48
CA TYR A 81 7.24 8.14 -1.28
C TYR A 81 6.61 6.76 -1.07
N PRO A 82 6.07 6.10 -2.11
CA PRO A 82 5.31 4.86 -1.96
C PRO A 82 6.18 3.61 -1.69
N ALA A 83 7.50 3.73 -1.78
CA ALA A 83 8.44 2.64 -1.57
C ALA A 83 8.02 1.35 -2.32
N SER A 84 8.16 0.18 -1.68
CA SER A 84 7.89 -1.12 -2.29
C SER A 84 6.40 -1.44 -2.54
N THR A 85 5.46 -0.56 -2.21
CA THR A 85 4.03 -0.78 -2.53
C THR A 85 3.78 -0.81 -4.05
N VAL A 86 4.62 -0.13 -4.83
CA VAL A 86 4.57 -0.12 -6.30
C VAL A 86 4.76 -1.49 -6.94
N LYS A 87 5.33 -2.45 -6.21
CA LYS A 87 5.52 -3.81 -6.71
C LYS A 87 4.19 -4.54 -6.91
N PHE A 88 3.15 -4.14 -6.18
CA PHE A 88 1.83 -4.77 -6.25
C PHE A 88 1.20 -4.62 -7.64
N PRO A 89 0.96 -3.41 -8.19
CA PRO A 89 0.41 -3.27 -9.53
C PRO A 89 1.31 -3.88 -10.62
N VAL A 90 2.64 -3.77 -10.49
CA VAL A 90 3.59 -4.33 -11.47
C VAL A 90 3.51 -5.86 -11.52
N ALA A 91 3.41 -6.53 -10.38
CA ALA A 91 3.23 -7.99 -10.33
C ALA A 91 1.96 -8.46 -11.06
N LEU A 92 0.86 -7.72 -10.90
CA LEU A 92 -0.43 -8.06 -11.54
C LEU A 92 -0.42 -7.73 -13.03
N LEU A 93 0.21 -6.63 -13.45
CA LEU A 93 0.39 -6.31 -14.86
C LEU A 93 1.25 -7.34 -15.59
N ALA A 94 2.28 -7.91 -14.95
CA ALA A 94 3.06 -8.99 -15.54
C ALA A 94 2.18 -10.20 -15.89
N LEU A 95 1.31 -10.63 -14.96
CA LEU A 95 0.33 -11.70 -15.21
C LEU A 95 -0.68 -11.33 -16.31
N SER A 96 -1.15 -10.08 -16.31
CA SER A 96 -2.08 -9.59 -17.33
C SER A 96 -1.45 -9.52 -18.73
N LYS A 97 -0.16 -9.19 -18.84
CA LYS A 97 0.57 -9.16 -20.12
C LYS A 97 0.79 -10.56 -20.67
N LEU A 98 1.06 -11.55 -19.80
CA LEU A 98 1.18 -12.95 -20.19
C LEU A 98 -0.12 -13.49 -20.84
N ASN A 99 -1.29 -12.97 -20.49
CA ASN A 99 -2.56 -13.37 -21.14
C ASN A 99 -2.61 -13.01 -22.64
N GLN A 100 -1.70 -12.17 -23.11
CA GLN A 100 -1.61 -11.71 -24.50
C GLN A 100 -0.54 -12.48 -25.29
N MET A 101 0.08 -13.51 -24.69
CA MET A 101 1.19 -14.26 -25.26
C MET A 101 0.82 -15.74 -25.37
N GLU A 102 0.92 -16.32 -26.57
CA GLU A 102 0.49 -17.71 -26.82
C GLU A 102 1.45 -18.78 -26.27
N HIS A 103 2.74 -18.45 -26.13
CA HIS A 103 3.80 -19.42 -25.78
C HIS A 103 4.43 -19.15 -24.41
N MET A 104 3.80 -18.31 -23.59
CA MET A 104 4.31 -17.97 -22.27
C MET A 104 3.20 -18.05 -21.23
N ASP A 105 3.54 -18.60 -20.08
CA ASP A 105 2.72 -18.52 -18.88
C ASP A 105 3.57 -18.10 -17.68
N ARG A 106 2.96 -18.09 -16.49
CA ARG A 106 3.65 -17.65 -15.27
C ARG A 106 4.83 -18.54 -14.87
N ASN A 107 4.89 -19.78 -15.36
CA ASN A 107 5.92 -20.76 -15.06
C ASN A 107 6.99 -20.84 -16.17
N THR A 108 6.83 -20.09 -17.26
CA THR A 108 7.86 -19.96 -18.29
C THR A 108 9.16 -19.46 -17.66
N ARG A 109 10.25 -20.17 -17.93
CA ARG A 109 11.57 -19.80 -17.45
C ARG A 109 12.14 -18.66 -18.28
N PHE A 110 12.84 -17.74 -17.63
CA PHE A 110 13.58 -16.68 -18.28
C PHE A 110 14.74 -16.21 -17.41
N TYR A 111 15.67 -15.48 -18.02
CA TYR A 111 16.62 -14.61 -17.31
C TYR A 111 16.74 -13.27 -18.05
N ILE A 112 17.24 -12.25 -17.36
CA ILE A 112 17.54 -10.93 -17.95
C ILE A 112 18.98 -10.93 -18.45
N GLU A 113 19.24 -10.34 -19.61
CA GLU A 113 20.62 -10.19 -20.10
C GLU A 113 21.52 -9.48 -19.06
N GLY A 114 22.63 -10.11 -18.71
CA GLY A 114 23.56 -9.63 -17.67
C GLY A 114 23.12 -9.93 -16.23
N ASP A 115 21.97 -10.60 -16.02
CA ASP A 115 21.59 -11.22 -14.77
C ASP A 115 22.02 -12.69 -14.75
N THR A 116 22.36 -13.20 -13.58
CA THR A 116 22.81 -14.59 -13.37
C THR A 116 21.68 -15.53 -12.93
N VAL A 117 20.51 -14.97 -12.63
CA VAL A 117 19.37 -15.73 -12.07
C VAL A 117 18.41 -16.15 -13.17
N GLU A 118 18.32 -17.46 -13.42
CA GLU A 118 17.19 -18.08 -14.14
C GLU A 118 15.99 -18.20 -13.19
N THR A 119 14.80 -17.79 -13.64
CA THR A 119 13.60 -17.75 -12.81
C THR A 119 12.31 -17.87 -13.64
N THR A 120 11.16 -17.74 -12.98
CA THR A 120 9.82 -17.66 -13.60
C THR A 120 9.05 -16.47 -13.05
N PHE A 121 8.02 -16.01 -13.76
CA PHE A 121 7.16 -14.92 -13.28
C PHE A 121 6.48 -15.28 -11.95
N ALA A 122 6.08 -16.54 -11.78
CA ALA A 122 5.49 -17.03 -10.54
C ALA A 122 6.49 -16.92 -9.37
N ALA A 123 7.75 -17.32 -9.58
CA ALA A 123 8.77 -17.21 -8.56
C ALA A 123 9.06 -15.74 -8.19
N GLU A 124 9.21 -14.85 -9.17
CA GLU A 124 9.46 -13.42 -8.90
C GLU A 124 8.28 -12.76 -8.17
N ILE A 125 7.04 -13.06 -8.54
CA ILE A 125 5.84 -12.54 -7.84
C ILE A 125 5.78 -13.07 -6.40
N GLN A 126 6.13 -14.33 -6.17
CA GLN A 126 6.20 -14.89 -4.82
C GLN A 126 7.25 -14.20 -3.96
N LYS A 127 8.45 -13.91 -4.51
CA LYS A 127 9.50 -13.15 -3.81
C LYS A 127 9.04 -11.74 -3.44
N ILE A 128 8.33 -11.06 -4.35
CA ILE A 128 7.76 -9.72 -4.12
C ILE A 128 6.83 -9.68 -2.92
N PHE A 129 5.93 -10.67 -2.77
CA PHE A 129 4.97 -10.67 -1.67
C PHE A 129 5.54 -11.25 -0.36
N ALA A 130 6.46 -12.21 -0.43
CA ALA A 130 7.03 -12.85 0.74
C ALA A 130 8.05 -11.94 1.47
N VAL A 131 9.01 -11.39 0.72
CA VAL A 131 10.18 -10.69 1.29
C VAL A 131 10.44 -9.33 0.65
N SER A 132 9.50 -8.85 -0.18
CA SER A 132 9.64 -7.56 -0.87
C SER A 132 10.95 -7.46 -1.66
N ASP A 133 11.30 -8.49 -2.42
CA ASP A 133 12.54 -8.55 -3.21
C ASP A 133 12.58 -7.45 -4.29
N ASN A 134 13.69 -6.70 -4.37
CA ASN A 134 13.87 -5.59 -5.33
C ASN A 134 14.25 -6.09 -6.72
N GLU A 135 15.12 -7.10 -6.81
CA GLU A 135 15.53 -7.68 -8.08
C GLU A 135 14.36 -8.37 -8.77
N ALA A 136 13.49 -9.03 -8.02
CA ALA A 136 12.28 -9.62 -8.57
C ALA A 136 11.34 -8.59 -9.17
N TYR A 137 11.17 -7.46 -8.50
CA TYR A 137 10.45 -6.33 -9.08
C TYR A 137 11.14 -5.82 -10.35
N ASN A 138 12.46 -5.62 -10.31
CA ASN A 138 13.23 -5.10 -11.44
C ASN A 138 13.12 -6.02 -12.67
N ARG A 139 13.18 -7.35 -12.50
CA ARG A 139 12.98 -8.31 -13.60
C ARG A 139 11.58 -8.20 -14.23
N LEU A 140 10.53 -8.05 -13.42
CA LEU A 140 9.17 -7.82 -13.94
C LEU A 140 9.05 -6.45 -14.61
N PHE A 141 9.78 -5.45 -14.12
CA PHE A 141 9.87 -4.14 -14.73
C PHE A 141 10.54 -4.19 -16.11
N GLU A 142 11.64 -4.96 -16.27
CA GLU A 142 12.28 -5.17 -17.59
C GLU A 142 11.33 -5.80 -18.60
N PHE A 143 10.52 -6.77 -18.16
CA PHE A 143 9.53 -7.43 -19.01
C PHE A 143 8.44 -6.46 -19.48
N LEU A 144 8.02 -5.55 -18.61
CA LEU A 144 6.88 -4.67 -18.86
C LEU A 144 7.29 -3.41 -19.63
N GLY A 145 8.31 -2.70 -19.14
CA GLY A 145 8.65 -1.33 -19.54
C GLY A 145 7.81 -0.27 -18.81
N GLN A 146 8.40 0.89 -18.54
CA GLN A 146 7.75 2.03 -17.86
C GLN A 146 6.48 2.49 -18.58
N ASP A 147 6.54 2.64 -19.91
CA ASP A 147 5.43 3.19 -20.69
C ASP A 147 4.23 2.24 -20.63
N TYR A 148 4.47 0.94 -20.85
CA TYR A 148 3.42 -0.08 -20.71
C TYR A 148 2.79 -0.07 -19.31
N ILE A 149 3.60 0.01 -18.25
CA ILE A 149 3.12 0.04 -16.87
C ILE A 149 2.20 1.24 -16.67
N ASN A 150 2.66 2.44 -17.01
CA ASN A 150 1.92 3.68 -16.76
C ASN A 150 0.67 3.79 -17.65
N ASP A 151 0.76 3.39 -18.91
CA ASP A 151 -0.38 3.38 -19.83
C ASP A 151 -1.50 2.48 -19.29
N LYS A 152 -1.17 1.23 -18.93
CA LYS A 152 -2.15 0.27 -18.42
C LYS A 152 -2.77 0.67 -17.10
N LEU A 153 -2.04 1.38 -16.24
CA LEU A 153 -2.56 1.90 -14.98
C LEU A 153 -3.40 3.16 -15.19
N SER A 154 -3.04 4.02 -16.14
CA SER A 154 -3.78 5.24 -16.47
C SER A 154 -5.15 4.96 -17.09
N GLU A 155 -5.31 3.81 -17.75
CA GLU A 155 -6.59 3.31 -18.25
C GLU A 155 -7.61 3.05 -17.12
N LYS A 156 -7.15 2.98 -15.86
CA LYS A 156 -7.98 2.59 -14.70
C LYS A 156 -8.44 3.79 -13.90
N ALA A 157 -9.73 3.78 -13.55
CA ALA A 157 -10.38 4.88 -12.82
C ALA A 157 -9.99 5.03 -11.34
N PHE A 158 -9.12 4.15 -10.80
CA PHE A 158 -8.65 4.24 -9.40
C PHE A 158 -7.43 5.16 -9.20
N GLY A 159 -6.93 5.77 -10.28
CA GLY A 159 -5.77 6.68 -10.31
C GLY A 159 -5.88 7.93 -9.41
N PRO A 160 -4.78 8.69 -9.23
CA PRO A 160 -3.55 8.68 -10.03
C PRO A 160 -2.49 7.66 -9.54
N ILE A 161 -1.57 7.27 -10.44
CA ILE A 161 -0.39 6.45 -10.14
C ILE A 161 0.70 6.70 -11.18
N ARG A 162 1.97 6.64 -10.76
CA ARG A 162 3.15 6.64 -11.62
C ARG A 162 4.19 5.66 -11.10
N ILE A 163 4.68 4.82 -12.00
CA ILE A 163 5.85 3.97 -11.78
C ILE A 163 6.98 4.43 -12.72
N SER A 164 8.01 5.08 -12.18
CA SER A 164 9.04 5.75 -12.97
C SER A 164 10.42 5.09 -12.94
N HIS A 165 10.73 4.21 -11.97
CA HIS A 165 12.10 3.70 -11.84
C HIS A 165 12.18 2.31 -11.23
N ARG A 166 13.32 1.63 -11.48
CA ARG A 166 13.72 0.39 -10.80
C ARG A 166 14.00 0.67 -9.33
N LEU A 167 13.93 -0.35 -8.49
CA LEU A 167 14.16 -0.23 -7.04
C LEU A 167 15.56 -0.70 -6.67
N SER A 168 16.27 0.12 -5.89
CA SER A 168 17.59 -0.19 -5.33
C SER A 168 18.64 -0.62 -6.38
N ALA A 169 18.56 -0.06 -7.57
CA ALA A 169 19.46 -0.36 -8.69
C ALA A 169 20.31 0.88 -9.04
N PRO A 170 21.60 0.71 -9.41
CA PRO A 170 22.46 1.83 -9.80
C PRO A 170 21.98 2.57 -11.05
N ASN A 171 21.23 1.90 -11.91
CA ASN A 171 20.61 2.44 -13.13
C ASN A 171 19.08 2.62 -12.95
N ALA A 172 18.65 3.08 -11.76
CA ALA A 172 17.23 3.15 -11.41
C ALA A 172 16.38 3.86 -12.47
N ASP A 173 16.91 4.97 -13.00
CA ASP A 173 16.20 5.89 -13.90
C ASP A 173 16.49 5.64 -15.39
N GLU A 174 17.24 4.58 -15.75
CA GLU A 174 17.49 4.22 -17.15
C GLU A 174 16.18 3.85 -17.87
N ILE A 175 15.90 4.50 -19.00
CA ILE A 175 14.63 4.35 -19.75
C ILE A 175 14.62 3.11 -20.66
N THR A 176 15.78 2.54 -20.94
CA THR A 176 15.91 1.36 -21.79
C THR A 176 15.83 0.10 -20.92
N THR A 177 14.95 -0.84 -21.27
CA THR A 177 14.91 -2.14 -20.61
C THR A 177 15.97 -3.08 -21.15
N LYS A 178 16.36 -4.06 -20.34
CA LYS A 178 17.24 -5.14 -20.78
C LYS A 178 16.43 -6.26 -21.46
N PRO A 179 16.98 -6.91 -22.51
CA PRO A 179 16.39 -8.11 -23.10
C PRO A 179 16.11 -9.21 -22.09
N LEU A 180 15.00 -9.90 -22.28
CA LEU A 180 14.72 -11.19 -21.65
C LEU A 180 15.17 -12.30 -22.59
N VAL A 181 15.85 -13.30 -22.03
CA VAL A 181 16.05 -14.59 -22.69
C VAL A 181 15.04 -15.57 -22.12
N ILE A 182 14.11 -16.01 -22.97
CA ILE A 182 12.93 -16.80 -22.59
C ILE A 182 13.12 -18.22 -23.11
N TYR A 183 12.92 -19.21 -22.26
CA TYR A 183 12.98 -20.62 -22.65
C TYR A 183 11.64 -21.07 -23.23
N GLU A 184 11.63 -21.47 -24.49
CA GLU A 184 10.47 -22.09 -25.15
C GLU A 184 10.36 -23.58 -24.79
N ASN A 185 11.51 -24.22 -24.57
CA ASN A 185 11.68 -25.58 -24.08
C ASN A 185 13.10 -25.74 -23.50
N ASP A 186 13.52 -26.96 -23.16
CA ASP A 186 14.84 -27.24 -22.57
C ASP A 186 16.04 -26.95 -23.48
N SER A 187 15.82 -26.78 -24.78
CA SER A 187 16.88 -26.60 -25.79
C SER A 187 16.74 -25.34 -26.64
N THR A 188 15.61 -24.63 -26.57
CA THR A 188 15.31 -23.45 -27.41
C THR A 188 15.00 -22.23 -26.56
N THR A 189 15.66 -21.12 -26.89
CA THR A 189 15.43 -19.82 -26.28
C THR A 189 15.12 -18.76 -27.32
N THR A 190 14.25 -17.81 -26.98
CA THR A 190 14.00 -16.60 -27.74
C THR A 190 14.40 -15.37 -26.92
N ILE A 191 14.89 -14.33 -27.59
CA ILE A 191 15.37 -13.09 -26.96
C ILE A 191 14.43 -11.94 -27.33
N THR A 192 13.99 -11.17 -26.34
CA THR A 192 13.17 -9.97 -26.59
C THR A 192 14.05 -8.81 -27.02
N ALA A 193 13.51 -7.89 -27.81
CA ALA A 193 14.17 -6.61 -28.02
C ALA A 193 14.12 -5.74 -26.74
N PRO A 194 15.13 -4.88 -26.49
CA PRO A 194 15.02 -3.80 -25.50
C PRO A 194 13.80 -2.90 -25.77
N ILE A 195 13.14 -2.43 -24.71
CA ILE A 195 12.07 -1.44 -24.80
C ILE A 195 12.68 -0.08 -24.44
N ILE A 196 12.56 0.89 -25.34
CA ILE A 196 12.95 2.29 -25.06
C ILE A 196 11.69 3.02 -24.58
N ASN A 197 11.68 3.45 -23.32
CA ASN A 197 10.55 4.11 -22.69
C ASN A 197 10.71 5.64 -22.65
N THR A 198 9.68 6.33 -22.17
CA THR A 198 9.67 7.78 -21.99
C THR A 198 10.20 8.16 -20.60
N SER A 199 11.08 9.17 -20.54
CA SER A 199 11.55 9.72 -19.27
C SER A 199 10.41 10.30 -18.42
N ALA A 200 10.47 10.09 -17.11
CA ALA A 200 9.50 10.66 -16.18
C ALA A 200 9.54 12.20 -16.21
N LYS A 201 8.36 12.82 -16.14
CA LYS A 201 8.21 14.28 -15.97
C LYS A 201 8.08 14.60 -14.48
N ALA A 202 8.58 15.75 -14.02
CA ALA A 202 8.42 16.17 -12.62
C ALA A 202 6.94 16.20 -12.19
N LEU A 203 6.64 15.66 -11.00
CA LEU A 203 5.31 15.74 -10.39
C LEU A 203 5.00 17.17 -9.99
N THR A 204 3.77 17.59 -10.22
CA THR A 204 3.25 18.86 -9.73
C THR A 204 2.34 18.61 -8.52
N LEU A 205 2.95 18.19 -7.41
CA LEU A 205 2.27 17.85 -6.14
C LEU A 205 2.90 18.60 -4.97
N ASN A 206 2.15 18.76 -3.88
CA ASN A 206 2.69 19.34 -2.65
C ASN A 206 3.62 18.35 -1.96
N GLY A 207 4.71 18.83 -1.37
CA GLY A 207 5.62 18.01 -0.56
C GLY A 207 6.47 17.03 -1.37
N THR A 208 6.77 17.33 -2.64
CA THR A 208 7.75 16.57 -3.43
C THR A 208 9.19 16.90 -3.06
N GLU A 209 9.46 18.10 -2.54
CA GLU A 209 10.73 18.46 -1.91
C GLU A 209 10.54 18.31 -0.39
N LYS A 210 11.40 17.52 0.27
CA LYS A 210 11.27 17.24 1.71
C LYS A 210 12.60 17.31 2.45
N GLY A 211 12.50 17.59 3.74
CA GLY A 211 13.65 17.59 4.65
C GLY A 211 14.49 18.85 4.53
N LYS A 212 15.60 18.84 5.25
CA LYS A 212 16.58 19.92 5.27
C LYS A 212 17.93 19.51 4.70
N GLY A 213 18.15 18.22 4.47
CA GLY A 213 19.38 17.69 3.91
C GLY A 213 19.22 16.25 3.46
N PHE A 214 20.20 15.75 2.72
CA PHE A 214 20.29 14.34 2.37
C PHE A 214 21.72 13.92 2.05
N TYR A 215 22.01 12.62 2.16
CA TYR A 215 23.28 12.08 1.70
C TYR A 215 23.23 11.66 0.22
N SER A 216 24.29 12.01 -0.50
CA SER A 216 24.55 11.59 -1.88
C SER A 216 26.04 11.30 -2.02
N ASP A 217 26.40 10.11 -2.52
CA ASP A 217 27.79 9.65 -2.66
C ASP A 217 28.64 9.79 -1.38
N GLY A 218 27.99 9.65 -0.21
CA GLY A 218 28.63 9.75 1.11
C GLY A 218 28.80 11.18 1.63
N GLU A 219 28.37 12.19 0.90
CA GLU A 219 28.42 13.60 1.32
C GLU A 219 27.03 14.13 1.69
N LEU A 220 26.97 14.96 2.74
CA LEU A 220 25.75 15.64 3.16
C LEU A 220 25.52 16.86 2.25
N VAL A 221 24.38 16.87 1.57
CA VAL A 221 23.86 18.00 0.81
C VAL A 221 22.85 18.75 1.69
N ASP A 222 23.08 20.04 1.93
CA ASP A 222 22.26 20.92 2.79
C ASP A 222 21.10 21.56 2.01
N GLU A 223 20.27 20.73 1.39
CA GLU A 223 19.04 21.13 0.70
C GLU A 223 17.94 20.06 0.82
N ALA A 224 16.70 20.39 0.46
CA ALA A 224 15.61 19.43 0.48
C ALA A 224 15.83 18.33 -0.58
N PHE A 225 15.50 17.07 -0.25
CA PHE A 225 15.57 15.98 -1.21
C PHE A 225 14.40 16.05 -2.20
N ASP A 226 14.70 15.99 -3.49
CA ASP A 226 13.69 16.08 -4.56
C ASP A 226 13.12 14.70 -4.95
N PHE A 227 11.85 14.48 -4.63
CA PHE A 227 11.07 13.31 -5.03
C PHE A 227 10.28 13.51 -6.34
N SER A 228 10.39 14.65 -7.02
CA SER A 228 9.56 15.01 -8.17
C SER A 228 9.62 14.01 -9.33
N LEU A 229 10.71 13.25 -9.47
CA LEU A 229 10.89 12.20 -10.49
C LEU A 229 10.65 10.76 -9.98
N LYS A 230 10.42 10.58 -8.68
CA LYS A 230 10.25 9.27 -8.03
C LYS A 230 8.85 8.66 -8.22
N ASN A 231 8.66 7.39 -7.86
CA ASN A 231 7.35 6.76 -7.95
C ASN A 231 6.25 7.56 -7.19
N HIS A 232 5.00 7.50 -7.66
CA HIS A 232 3.83 8.11 -7.04
C HIS A 232 2.68 7.11 -6.97
N TYR A 233 2.22 6.77 -5.77
CA TYR A 233 1.11 5.83 -5.59
C TYR A 233 0.34 6.18 -4.32
N PRO A 234 -0.63 7.13 -4.38
CA PRO A 234 -1.40 7.56 -3.21
C PRO A 234 -2.14 6.42 -2.52
N ILE A 235 -2.33 6.51 -1.20
CA ILE A 235 -3.02 5.45 -0.46
C ILE A 235 -4.45 5.22 -0.93
N ARG A 236 -5.15 6.25 -1.43
CA ARG A 236 -6.49 6.08 -2.02
C ARG A 236 -6.45 5.15 -3.23
N THR A 237 -5.46 5.33 -4.11
CA THR A 237 -5.25 4.47 -5.28
C THR A 237 -4.80 3.08 -4.86
N GLN A 238 -3.90 2.96 -3.88
CA GLN A 238 -3.49 1.65 -3.33
C GLN A 238 -4.69 0.87 -2.78
N HIS A 239 -5.53 1.54 -2.00
CA HIS A 239 -6.67 0.97 -1.33
C HIS A 239 -7.77 0.54 -2.31
N GLN A 240 -8.07 1.37 -3.31
CA GLN A 240 -9.02 1.00 -4.37
C GLN A 240 -8.48 -0.13 -5.24
N PHE A 241 -7.17 -0.13 -5.55
CA PHE A 241 -6.55 -1.24 -6.28
C PHE A 241 -6.71 -2.56 -5.53
N LEU A 242 -6.40 -2.58 -4.23
CA LEU A 242 -6.60 -3.74 -3.37
C LEU A 242 -8.06 -4.23 -3.36
N LYS A 243 -9.04 -3.32 -3.27
CA LYS A 243 -10.46 -3.67 -3.37
C LYS A 243 -10.79 -4.42 -4.66
N THR A 244 -10.27 -3.96 -5.80
CA THR A 244 -10.51 -4.63 -7.09
C THR A 244 -9.91 -6.03 -7.17
N VAL A 245 -8.84 -6.28 -6.43
CA VAL A 245 -8.16 -7.58 -6.39
C VAL A 245 -8.84 -8.53 -5.40
N MET A 246 -9.29 -8.04 -4.25
CA MET A 246 -9.90 -8.90 -3.23
C MET A 246 -11.39 -9.17 -3.48
N PHE A 247 -12.07 -8.27 -4.18
CA PHE A 247 -13.51 -8.32 -4.44
C PHE A 247 -13.81 -8.04 -5.92
N PRO A 248 -13.22 -8.78 -6.87
CA PRO A 248 -13.29 -8.49 -8.31
C PRO A 248 -14.71 -8.55 -8.90
N GLU A 249 -15.65 -9.18 -8.20
CA GLU A 249 -17.06 -9.29 -8.57
C GLU A 249 -17.85 -8.01 -8.31
N GLN A 250 -17.32 -7.09 -7.49
CA GLN A 250 -17.92 -5.77 -7.23
C GLN A 250 -17.57 -4.73 -8.31
N PHE A 251 -16.72 -5.10 -9.29
CA PHE A 251 -16.16 -4.18 -10.27
C PHE A 251 -16.35 -4.69 -11.70
N THR A 252 -16.57 -3.76 -12.63
CA THR A 252 -16.65 -4.08 -14.06
C THR A 252 -15.26 -4.45 -14.60
N PRO A 253 -15.17 -5.16 -15.74
CA PRO A 253 -13.88 -5.52 -16.35
C PRO A 253 -12.91 -4.34 -16.54
N ASP A 254 -13.42 -3.17 -16.91
CA ASP A 254 -12.58 -1.99 -17.19
C ASP A 254 -11.94 -1.41 -15.92
N GLN A 255 -12.56 -1.63 -14.76
CA GLN A 255 -12.10 -1.15 -13.45
C GLN A 255 -11.00 -2.03 -12.83
N LYS A 256 -10.78 -3.24 -13.36
CA LYS A 256 -9.82 -4.21 -12.81
C LYS A 256 -8.70 -4.55 -13.79
N ILE A 257 -7.61 -5.11 -13.25
CA ILE A 257 -6.58 -5.74 -14.09
C ILE A 257 -7.14 -7.05 -14.63
N ASN A 258 -6.91 -7.32 -15.91
CA ASN A 258 -7.42 -8.51 -16.57
C ASN A 258 -6.60 -9.75 -16.19
N LEU A 259 -7.00 -10.39 -15.09
CA LEU A 259 -6.44 -11.65 -14.62
C LEU A 259 -7.42 -12.78 -14.85
N ARG A 260 -6.90 -13.96 -15.20
CA ARG A 260 -7.66 -15.20 -15.17
C ARG A 260 -7.88 -15.65 -13.73
N ASP A 261 -8.89 -16.48 -13.49
CA ASP A 261 -9.23 -16.97 -12.16
C ASP A 261 -8.05 -17.70 -11.49
N ASP A 262 -7.29 -18.51 -12.25
CA ASP A 262 -6.11 -19.22 -11.74
C ASP A 262 -4.96 -18.29 -11.36
N GLN A 263 -4.85 -17.13 -12.01
CA GLN A 263 -3.86 -16.10 -11.71
C GLN A 263 -4.26 -15.32 -10.47
N LEU A 264 -5.54 -14.98 -10.33
CA LEU A 264 -6.05 -14.29 -9.16
C LEU A 264 -5.91 -15.13 -7.90
N GLU A 265 -6.26 -16.42 -7.95
CA GLU A 265 -6.08 -17.34 -6.83
C GLU A 265 -4.59 -17.45 -6.44
N PHE A 266 -3.69 -17.48 -7.43
CA PHE A 266 -2.25 -17.48 -7.20
C PHE A 266 -1.78 -16.20 -6.50
N VAL A 267 -2.25 -15.02 -6.94
CA VAL A 267 -1.94 -13.73 -6.30
C VAL A 267 -2.41 -13.73 -4.86
N HIS A 268 -3.65 -14.12 -4.59
CA HIS A 268 -4.18 -14.18 -3.22
C HIS A 268 -3.32 -15.08 -2.34
N LYS A 269 -2.97 -16.28 -2.81
CA LYS A 269 -2.07 -17.20 -2.10
C LYS A 269 -0.70 -16.56 -1.85
N ALA A 270 -0.11 -15.89 -2.83
CA ALA A 270 1.19 -15.24 -2.68
C ALA A 270 1.15 -14.10 -1.65
N MET A 271 0.10 -13.27 -1.65
CA MET A 271 -0.04 -12.11 -0.75
C MET A 271 -0.05 -12.50 0.73
N HIS A 272 -0.77 -13.58 1.09
CA HIS A 272 -0.95 -13.97 2.50
C HIS A 272 0.03 -15.05 2.98
N LYS A 273 0.81 -15.68 2.08
CA LYS A 273 1.71 -16.77 2.44
C LYS A 273 2.94 -16.22 3.16
N LEU A 274 3.25 -16.82 4.31
CA LEU A 274 4.34 -16.38 5.19
C LEU A 274 5.71 -16.82 4.65
N PRO A 275 6.79 -16.07 4.90
CA PRO A 275 8.12 -16.37 4.37
C PRO A 275 8.61 -17.79 4.68
N LYS A 276 8.41 -18.28 5.91
CA LYS A 276 8.80 -19.65 6.30
C LYS A 276 8.12 -20.74 5.46
N LYS A 277 6.87 -20.52 5.03
CA LYS A 277 6.13 -21.47 4.15
C LYS A 277 6.62 -21.41 2.69
N MET A 278 7.48 -20.46 2.36
CA MET A 278 8.14 -20.26 1.07
C MET A 278 9.61 -20.72 1.08
N GLY A 279 10.11 -21.26 2.19
CA GLY A 279 11.48 -21.77 2.31
C GLY A 279 12.51 -20.73 2.73
N TYR A 280 12.08 -19.53 3.15
CA TYR A 280 12.97 -18.55 3.75
C TYR A 280 13.32 -18.92 5.19
N ASP A 281 14.54 -18.56 5.60
CA ASP A 281 15.00 -18.69 6.98
C ASP A 281 14.12 -17.85 7.93
N PRO A 282 13.44 -18.45 8.92
CA PRO A 282 12.54 -17.73 9.82
C PRO A 282 13.25 -16.83 10.83
N GLU A 283 14.56 -16.96 11.05
CA GLU A 283 15.30 -16.04 11.93
C GLU A 283 15.46 -14.66 11.26
N THR A 284 15.78 -14.67 9.97
CA THR A 284 15.87 -13.48 9.11
C THR A 284 14.48 -12.98 8.70
N TYR A 285 13.63 -13.88 8.19
CA TYR A 285 12.32 -13.58 7.62
C TYR A 285 11.20 -14.19 8.47
N TYR A 286 10.97 -13.59 9.63
CA TYR A 286 9.86 -13.95 10.52
C TYR A 286 8.49 -13.62 9.89
N ASP A 287 7.41 -14.18 10.45
CA ASP A 287 6.07 -14.06 9.86
C ASP A 287 5.62 -12.60 9.65
N GLY A 288 5.98 -11.72 10.59
CA GLY A 288 5.70 -10.29 10.59
C GLY A 288 6.53 -9.44 9.60
N TYR A 289 7.58 -10.00 8.97
CA TYR A 289 8.58 -9.26 8.19
C TYR A 289 7.99 -8.34 7.12
N CYS A 290 6.93 -8.78 6.43
CA CYS A 290 6.19 -7.98 5.44
C CYS A 290 4.70 -7.87 5.79
N LYS A 291 4.38 -7.84 7.09
CA LYS A 291 3.02 -7.79 7.64
C LYS A 291 2.97 -6.74 8.76
N PHE A 292 3.01 -5.46 8.38
CA PHE A 292 3.22 -4.36 9.33
C PHE A 292 2.01 -4.18 10.25
N PHE A 293 0.80 -4.29 9.72
CA PHE A 293 -0.40 -4.32 10.57
C PHE A 293 -0.46 -5.57 11.45
N ILE A 294 -0.88 -5.38 12.70
CA ILE A 294 -1.05 -6.42 13.74
C ILE A 294 0.26 -7.05 14.24
N TYR A 295 1.23 -7.32 13.36
CA TYR A 295 2.43 -8.12 13.67
C TYR A 295 3.76 -7.47 13.30
N GLY A 296 3.77 -6.24 12.77
CA GLY A 296 5.00 -5.58 12.32
C GLY A 296 6.02 -5.31 13.41
N ASP A 297 5.59 -5.25 14.67
CA ASP A 297 6.42 -4.96 15.84
C ASP A 297 6.75 -6.20 16.69
N THR A 298 6.60 -7.40 16.12
CA THR A 298 6.89 -8.66 16.82
C THR A 298 7.45 -9.74 15.89
N LYS A 299 8.22 -10.67 16.46
CA LYS A 299 8.69 -11.89 15.78
C LYS A 299 7.83 -13.12 16.08
N ASN A 300 6.70 -12.94 16.78
CA ASN A 300 5.79 -14.03 17.07
C ASN A 300 5.17 -14.59 15.79
N ASP A 301 4.89 -15.90 15.81
CA ASP A 301 4.17 -16.56 14.74
C ASP A 301 2.76 -15.98 14.56
N ILE A 302 2.37 -15.77 13.30
CA ILE A 302 1.01 -15.35 12.96
C ILE A 302 0.08 -16.58 13.05
N PRO A 303 -1.00 -16.55 13.85
CA PRO A 303 -1.93 -17.67 13.95
C PRO A 303 -2.56 -18.03 12.59
N GLU A 304 -2.72 -19.33 12.30
CA GLU A 304 -3.21 -19.79 10.99
C GLU A 304 -4.62 -19.29 10.59
N HIS A 305 -5.43 -18.89 11.57
CA HIS A 305 -6.75 -18.32 11.33
C HIS A 305 -6.72 -16.85 10.89
N ILE A 306 -5.58 -16.16 11.02
CA ILE A 306 -5.40 -14.79 10.59
C ILE A 306 -4.66 -14.78 9.26
N LYS A 307 -5.30 -14.22 8.23
CA LYS A 307 -4.74 -14.03 6.90
C LYS A 307 -4.66 -12.55 6.61
N ILE A 308 -3.47 -12.08 6.27
CA ILE A 308 -3.20 -10.70 5.90
C ILE A 308 -2.74 -10.68 4.46
N TYR A 309 -3.60 -10.20 3.57
CA TYR A 309 -3.33 -10.05 2.14
C TYR A 309 -2.88 -8.62 1.91
N ASN A 310 -1.58 -8.38 1.82
CA ASN A 310 -1.05 -7.03 1.77
C ASN A 310 0.12 -6.85 0.80
N LYS A 311 0.47 -5.59 0.59
CA LYS A 311 1.81 -5.19 0.15
C LYS A 311 2.27 -4.00 1.00
N VAL A 312 3.45 -4.15 1.59
CA VAL A 312 4.13 -3.11 2.37
C VAL A 312 5.14 -2.32 1.54
N GLY A 313 5.55 -1.17 2.05
CA GLY A 313 6.73 -0.47 1.58
C GLY A 313 7.35 0.38 2.68
N ASP A 314 8.67 0.37 2.73
CA ASP A 314 9.49 1.16 3.62
C ASP A 314 10.69 1.72 2.84
N ALA A 315 10.93 3.03 2.95
CA ALA A 315 12.12 3.72 2.43
C ALA A 315 12.00 5.23 2.74
N TYR A 316 13.15 5.92 2.86
CA TYR A 316 13.19 7.37 3.07
C TYR A 316 12.35 7.82 4.29
N GLY A 317 12.40 7.06 5.39
CA GLY A 317 11.58 7.28 6.59
C GLY A 317 10.09 7.03 6.41
N THR A 318 9.62 6.67 5.21
CA THR A 318 8.19 6.44 4.96
C THR A 318 7.86 4.96 5.07
N LEU A 319 6.84 4.63 5.85
CA LEU A 319 6.27 3.28 5.97
C LEU A 319 4.84 3.30 5.44
N THR A 320 4.48 2.28 4.66
CA THR A 320 3.12 2.08 4.15
C THR A 320 2.75 0.61 4.22
N ASP A 321 1.53 0.31 4.66
CA ASP A 321 0.92 -1.01 4.51
C ASP A 321 -0.49 -0.85 3.92
N CYS A 322 -0.84 -1.72 2.97
CA CYS A 322 -2.14 -1.77 2.29
C CYS A 322 -2.64 -3.22 2.33
N ALA A 323 -3.62 -3.49 3.19
CA ALA A 323 -3.98 -4.84 3.57
C ALA A 323 -5.50 -5.09 3.57
N TYR A 324 -5.87 -6.30 3.14
CA TYR A 324 -7.12 -6.95 3.50
C TYR A 324 -6.81 -7.98 4.57
N VAL A 325 -7.46 -7.86 5.73
CA VAL A 325 -7.26 -8.75 6.87
C VAL A 325 -8.50 -9.61 7.06
N LYS A 326 -8.29 -10.90 7.26
CA LYS A 326 -9.34 -11.88 7.55
C LYS A 326 -8.95 -12.75 8.72
N ASP A 327 -9.77 -12.73 9.76
CA ASP A 327 -9.71 -13.63 10.91
C ASP A 327 -10.87 -14.62 10.82
N THR A 328 -10.55 -15.86 10.44
CA THR A 328 -11.57 -16.90 10.25
C THR A 328 -12.12 -17.49 11.54
N LYS A 329 -11.45 -17.24 12.68
CA LYS A 329 -11.88 -17.76 13.98
C LYS A 329 -12.97 -16.87 14.58
N ASN A 330 -12.80 -15.57 14.47
CA ASN A 330 -13.75 -14.58 15.00
C ASN A 330 -14.74 -14.06 13.95
N ASP A 331 -14.69 -14.60 12.73
CA ASP A 331 -15.44 -14.11 11.56
C ASP A 331 -15.20 -12.60 11.36
N VAL A 332 -13.96 -12.13 11.35
CA VAL A 332 -13.66 -10.70 11.14
C VAL A 332 -13.01 -10.51 9.77
N GLU A 333 -13.43 -9.46 9.05
CA GLU A 333 -12.74 -9.02 7.85
C GLU A 333 -12.83 -7.50 7.67
N PHE A 334 -11.73 -6.90 7.22
CA PHE A 334 -11.66 -5.47 6.92
C PHE A 334 -10.52 -5.16 5.96
N MET A 335 -10.51 -3.94 5.40
CA MET A 335 -9.33 -3.40 4.71
C MET A 335 -8.77 -2.20 5.45
N LEU A 336 -7.46 -2.06 5.44
CA LEU A 336 -6.75 -0.97 6.07
C LEU A 336 -5.56 -0.60 5.17
N THR A 337 -5.43 0.69 4.89
CA THR A 337 -4.24 1.26 4.26
C THR A 337 -3.78 2.44 5.07
N ALA A 338 -2.51 2.48 5.43
CA ALA A 338 -1.94 3.57 6.20
C ALA A 338 -0.52 3.87 5.72
N THR A 339 -0.16 5.15 5.72
CA THR A 339 1.21 5.61 5.54
C THR A 339 1.62 6.54 6.70
N ILE A 340 2.90 6.51 7.05
CA ILE A 340 3.51 7.35 8.08
C ILE A 340 4.96 7.70 7.69
N LEU A 341 5.37 8.94 7.92
CA LEU A 341 6.76 9.39 7.86
C LEU A 341 7.37 9.42 9.27
N VAL A 342 8.52 8.78 9.44
CA VAL A 342 9.36 8.80 10.64
C VAL A 342 10.77 9.23 10.24
N ASN A 343 10.96 10.54 10.18
CA ASN A 343 12.23 11.18 9.84
C ASN A 343 12.38 12.46 10.67
N LYS A 344 12.67 12.31 11.96
CA LYS A 344 12.65 13.43 12.91
C LYS A 344 13.73 14.47 12.65
N ASP A 345 14.92 14.06 12.23
CA ASP A 345 16.00 14.99 11.97
C ASP A 345 15.85 15.70 10.60
N GLY A 346 15.02 15.14 9.71
CA GLY A 346 14.72 15.69 8.40
C GLY A 346 15.85 15.46 7.40
N ILE A 347 16.72 14.48 7.63
CA ILE A 347 17.80 14.09 6.73
C ILE A 347 17.36 12.84 5.96
N PHE A 348 17.57 12.82 4.64
CA PHE A 348 17.26 11.66 3.80
C PHE A 348 18.55 10.90 3.43
N ASN A 349 18.45 9.59 3.18
CA ASN A 349 19.58 8.69 2.84
C ASN A 349 20.67 8.56 3.91
N ASP A 350 20.36 8.81 5.18
CA ASP A 350 21.29 8.61 6.31
C ASP A 350 21.01 7.33 7.12
N ASP A 351 19.97 6.58 6.73
CA ASP A 351 19.47 5.38 7.38
C ASP A 351 19.08 5.55 8.86
N ALA A 352 18.85 6.79 9.31
CA ALA A 352 18.52 7.14 10.70
C ALA A 352 17.02 7.38 10.91
N TYR A 353 16.19 6.40 10.55
CA TYR A 353 14.73 6.48 10.65
C TYR A 353 14.17 5.79 11.90
N GLU A 354 13.15 6.36 12.54
CA GLU A 354 12.50 5.74 13.72
C GLU A 354 11.49 4.63 13.36
N TYR A 355 11.88 3.73 12.47
CA TYR A 355 11.03 2.61 12.03
C TYR A 355 10.67 1.69 13.21
N ASP A 356 11.66 1.25 13.97
CA ASP A 356 11.45 0.30 15.06
C ASP A 356 10.85 0.95 16.32
N GLU A 357 11.14 2.23 16.57
CA GLU A 357 10.68 2.93 17.76
C GLU A 357 9.29 3.57 17.62
N ILE A 358 8.89 3.94 16.40
CA ILE A 358 7.65 4.68 16.13
C ILE A 358 6.84 4.01 15.04
N GLY A 359 7.44 3.80 13.87
CA GLY A 359 6.77 3.40 12.65
C GLY A 359 6.03 2.07 12.74
N PHE A 360 6.77 0.97 12.88
CA PHE A 360 6.20 -0.38 13.03
C PHE A 360 5.29 -0.50 14.25
N PRO A 361 5.64 0.01 15.45
CA PRO A 361 4.73 -0.01 16.59
C PRO A 361 3.39 0.69 16.33
N PHE A 362 3.39 1.84 15.65
CA PHE A 362 2.16 2.57 15.31
C PHE A 362 1.28 1.77 14.35
N LEU A 363 1.84 1.29 13.24
CA LEU A 363 1.07 0.51 12.25
C LEU A 363 0.56 -0.80 12.86
N ALA A 364 1.39 -1.52 13.61
CA ALA A 364 1.01 -2.77 14.22
C ALA A 364 -0.14 -2.56 15.23
N GLU A 365 -0.06 -1.52 16.06
CA GLU A 365 -1.12 -1.20 17.02
C GLU A 365 -2.40 -0.71 16.34
N LEU A 366 -2.30 0.12 15.30
CA LEU A 366 -3.45 0.56 14.51
C LEU A 366 -4.22 -0.65 13.95
N GLY A 367 -3.49 -1.64 13.43
CA GLY A 367 -4.08 -2.90 12.96
C GLY A 367 -4.76 -3.70 14.08
N ARG A 368 -4.14 -3.79 15.27
CA ARG A 368 -4.71 -4.48 16.44
C ARG A 368 -5.99 -3.83 16.94
N GLU A 369 -6.00 -2.50 17.04
CA GLU A 369 -7.18 -1.78 17.54
C GLU A 369 -8.35 -1.81 16.55
N ILE A 370 -8.08 -1.75 15.24
CA ILE A 370 -9.12 -1.96 14.21
C ILE A 370 -9.65 -3.40 14.25
N HIS A 371 -8.76 -4.39 14.40
CA HIS A 371 -9.17 -5.79 14.54
C HIS A 371 -10.05 -6.02 15.77
N GLN A 372 -9.68 -5.43 16.92
CA GLN A 372 -10.49 -5.50 18.14
C GLN A 372 -11.84 -4.78 17.98
N LEU A 373 -11.84 -3.60 17.35
CA LEU A 373 -13.07 -2.87 17.03
C LEU A 373 -14.04 -3.71 16.20
N GLU A 374 -13.52 -4.46 15.22
CA GLU A 374 -14.32 -5.36 14.39
C GLU A 374 -14.81 -6.61 15.14
N ILE A 375 -14.06 -7.12 16.12
CA ILE A 375 -14.53 -8.21 17.00
C ILE A 375 -15.71 -7.73 17.85
N ASP A 376 -15.62 -6.51 18.40
CA ASP A 376 -16.63 -5.95 19.30
C ASP A 376 -17.86 -5.41 18.54
N ARG A 377 -17.76 -5.30 17.21
CA ARG A 377 -18.83 -4.85 16.34
C ARG A 377 -19.98 -5.86 16.34
N LYS A 378 -21.18 -5.39 16.68
CA LYS A 378 -22.41 -6.16 16.45
C LYS A 378 -22.72 -6.16 14.96
N LYS A 379 -22.62 -7.33 14.33
CA LYS A 379 -22.95 -7.54 12.92
C LYS A 379 -24.44 -7.72 12.69
#